data_AF-A0A8K0CSR4-F1
#
_entry.id   AF-A0A8K0CSR4-F1
#
_cell.length_a   1.000
_cell.length_b   1.000
_cell.length_c   1.000
_cell.angle_alpha   90.00
_cell.angle_beta   90.00
_cell.angle_gamma   90.00
#
_symmetry.space_group_name_H-M   'P 1'
#
loop_
_entity.id
_entity.type
_entity.pdbx_description
1 polymer ?
#
loop_
_entity_poly.entity_id
_entity_poly.type
_entity_poly.pdbx_seq_one_letter_code
_entity_poly.pdbx_strand_id
1 'polypeptide(L)'
;MKIHCANHAVKNYGKALYKIRNDTSVAASGRKLLTAKNIKVLQDIAMKVLYINAHGLVEDLKVDLLNGPNHVYNDHSKCKQIYCENVGDKENSKILELKNTGALDRLVAKGHQLIDNETNNRAELYMSILCKFNAGKRLNLTQRGSFETRANISGLRYNNGIGWQSDTWKQITSTSPGEHFKKYVTKEDIVEIEVHTKGQWDNPRYIMERKGRLTASRFGEEE
;
A
#
# COMPACT_ATOMS: atom_id res chain seq x y z
N MET A 1 17.19 -5.63 6.12
CA MET A 1 16.88 -4.26 5.64
C MET A 1 15.45 -4.26 5.11
N LYS A 2 14.57 -3.32 5.52
CA LYS A 2 13.20 -3.23 4.99
C LYS A 2 13.21 -2.40 3.71
N ILE A 3 12.82 -2.99 2.59
CA ILE A 3 12.65 -2.27 1.32
C ILE A 3 11.24 -1.69 1.34
N HIS A 4 11.12 -0.36 1.46
CA HIS A 4 9.82 0.29 1.47
C HIS A 4 9.23 0.33 0.07
N CYS A 5 8.02 -0.21 -0.11
CA CYS A 5 7.29 -0.01 -1.37
C CYS A 5 6.94 1.47 -1.57
N ALA A 6 6.67 1.85 -2.83
CA ALA A 6 6.22 3.19 -3.22
C ALA A 6 5.07 3.69 -2.32
N ASN A 7 4.04 2.87 -2.10
CA ASN A 7 2.91 3.18 -1.21
C ASN A 7 3.35 3.55 0.20
N HIS A 8 4.29 2.80 0.77
CA HIS A 8 4.78 3.07 2.12
C HIS A 8 5.67 4.32 2.15
N ALA A 9 6.50 4.53 1.13
CA ALA A 9 7.35 5.71 1.02
C ALA A 9 6.51 6.99 0.92
N VAL A 10 5.49 7.01 0.06
CA VAL A 10 4.55 8.13 -0.10
C VAL A 10 3.68 8.34 1.14
N LYS A 11 3.28 7.27 1.84
CA LYS A 11 2.58 7.39 3.14
C LYS A 11 3.46 8.06 4.20
N ASN A 12 4.74 7.72 4.25
CA ASN A 12 5.68 8.35 5.18
C ASN A 12 5.97 9.81 4.82
N TYR A 13 6.04 10.12 3.52
CA TYR A 13 6.09 11.50 3.04
C TYR A 13 4.89 12.32 3.54
N GLY A 14 3.66 11.83 3.35
CA GLY A 14 2.45 12.48 3.87
C GLY A 14 2.47 12.66 5.39
N LYS A 15 2.87 11.64 6.16
CA LYS A 15 3.03 11.75 7.62
C LYS A 15 4.03 12.85 8.01
N ALA A 16 5.14 12.99 7.29
CA ALA A 16 6.11 14.04 7.53
C ALA A 16 5.53 15.43 7.25
N LEU A 17 4.74 15.59 6.18
CA LEU A 17 4.04 16.84 5.89
C LEU A 17 3.01 17.21 6.97
N TYR A 18 2.22 16.24 7.45
CA TYR A 18 1.30 16.46 8.57
C TYR A 18 2.03 16.87 9.85
N LYS A 19 3.22 16.33 10.10
CA LYS A 19 4.06 16.75 11.23
C LYS A 19 4.48 18.21 11.09
N ILE A 20 4.98 18.60 9.92
CA ILE A 20 5.42 19.98 9.61
C ILE A 20 4.25 20.97 9.74
N ARG A 21 3.06 20.60 9.24
CA ARG A 21 1.84 21.40 9.37
C ARG A 21 1.51 21.77 10.82
N ASN A 22 1.84 20.90 11.77
CA ASN A 22 1.54 21.09 13.19
C ASN A 22 2.74 21.62 14.00
N ASP A 23 3.89 21.84 13.37
CA ASP A 23 5.12 22.24 14.06
C ASP A 23 5.19 23.78 14.21
N THR A 24 5.07 24.28 15.43
CA THR A 24 5.07 25.73 15.70
C THR A 24 6.41 26.41 15.42
N SER A 25 7.50 25.66 15.28
CA SER A 25 8.81 26.19 14.86
C SER A 25 8.83 26.61 13.38
N VAL A 26 7.89 26.10 12.58
CA VAL A 26 7.77 26.42 11.15
C VAL A 26 6.86 27.63 10.96
N ALA A 27 7.28 28.53 10.08
CA ALA A 27 6.55 29.75 9.75
C ALA A 27 5.06 29.48 9.44
N ALA A 28 4.19 30.32 9.97
CA ALA A 28 2.73 30.14 9.85
C ALA A 28 2.24 30.17 8.39
N SER A 29 2.91 30.93 7.51
CA SER A 29 2.66 30.96 6.07
C SER A 29 2.81 29.56 5.44
N GLY A 30 3.96 28.91 5.65
CA GLY A 30 4.22 27.55 5.17
C GLY A 30 3.24 26.51 5.70
N ARG A 31 2.83 26.62 6.98
CA ARG A 31 1.84 25.69 7.57
C ARG A 31 0.44 25.84 6.99
N LYS A 32 0.03 27.07 6.64
CA LYS A 32 -1.27 27.34 5.99
C LYS A 32 -1.36 26.74 4.59
N LEU A 33 -0.22 26.59 3.91
CA LEU A 33 -0.14 25.97 2.58
C LEU A 33 -0.23 24.44 2.61
N LEU A 34 0.08 23.81 3.75
CA LEU A 34 -0.04 22.36 3.97
C LEU A 34 -1.45 21.96 4.45
N THR A 35 -2.47 22.33 3.68
CA THR A 35 -3.85 21.87 3.96
C THR A 35 -3.95 20.35 3.78
N ALA A 36 -4.94 19.72 4.41
CA ALA A 36 -5.17 18.28 4.23
C ALA A 36 -5.43 17.91 2.76
N LYS A 37 -6.05 18.81 1.99
CA LYS A 37 -6.23 18.67 0.55
C LYS A 37 -4.88 18.69 -0.18
N ASN A 38 -4.05 19.69 0.07
CA ASN A 38 -2.75 19.81 -0.61
C ASN A 38 -1.81 18.67 -0.26
N ILE A 39 -1.80 18.19 0.98
CA ILE A 39 -1.00 17.02 1.38
C ILE A 39 -1.42 15.78 0.58
N LYS A 40 -2.73 15.54 0.39
CA LYS A 40 -3.20 14.43 -0.44
C LYS A 40 -2.75 14.57 -1.89
N VAL A 41 -2.92 15.75 -2.49
CA VAL A 41 -2.49 15.99 -3.89
C VAL A 41 -0.97 15.80 -4.04
N LEU A 42 -0.16 16.24 -3.07
CA LEU A 42 1.29 15.99 -3.05
C LEU A 42 1.62 14.49 -3.03
N GLN A 43 0.87 13.70 -2.25
CA GLN A 43 1.02 12.25 -2.22
C GLN A 43 0.60 11.60 -3.55
N ASP A 44 -0.50 12.04 -4.13
CA ASP A 44 -1.03 11.50 -5.38
C ASP A 44 -0.07 11.78 -6.56
N ILE A 45 0.49 12.99 -6.63
CA ILE A 45 1.49 13.36 -7.64
C ILE A 45 2.79 12.58 -7.44
N ALA A 46 3.27 12.47 -6.20
CA ALA A 46 4.45 11.65 -5.92
C ALA A 46 4.24 10.19 -6.34
N MET A 47 3.03 9.64 -6.11
CA MET A 47 2.70 8.29 -6.53
C MET A 47 2.66 8.15 -8.06
N LYS A 48 2.00 9.08 -8.76
CA LYS A 48 1.96 9.08 -10.24
C LYS A 48 3.36 9.15 -10.84
N VAL A 49 4.20 10.05 -10.33
CA VAL A 49 5.60 10.21 -10.77
C VAL A 49 6.40 8.91 -10.58
N LEU A 50 6.21 8.22 -9.45
CA LEU A 50 6.86 6.93 -9.18
C LEU A 50 6.47 5.86 -10.19
N TYR A 51 5.18 5.73 -10.50
CA TYR A 51 4.71 4.76 -11.48
C TYR A 51 5.16 5.07 -12.91
N ILE A 52 5.14 6.34 -13.32
CA ILE A 52 5.55 6.76 -14.67
C ILE A 52 7.04 6.50 -14.91
N ASN A 53 7.87 6.78 -13.91
CA ASN A 53 9.32 6.59 -14.00
C ASN A 53 9.77 5.16 -13.63
N ALA A 54 8.85 4.22 -13.38
CA ALA A 54 9.22 2.87 -13.00
C ALA A 54 10.09 2.20 -14.08
N HIS A 55 11.17 1.55 -13.65
CA HIS A 55 12.22 0.96 -14.50
C HIS A 55 12.94 1.95 -15.43
N GLY A 56 12.78 3.26 -15.19
CA GLY A 56 13.46 4.32 -15.92
C GLY A 56 14.77 4.77 -15.27
N LEU A 57 15.17 6.00 -15.57
CA LEU A 57 16.35 6.61 -14.97
C LEU A 57 16.03 7.20 -13.60
N VAL A 58 16.87 6.90 -12.62
CA VAL A 58 16.74 7.42 -11.24
C VAL A 58 16.76 8.94 -11.20
N GLU A 59 17.58 9.58 -12.04
CA GLU A 59 17.69 11.04 -12.08
C GLU A 59 16.42 11.70 -12.61
N ASP A 60 15.76 11.12 -13.61
CA ASP A 60 14.47 11.62 -14.12
C ASP A 60 13.39 11.53 -13.05
N LEU A 61 13.35 10.41 -12.32
CA LEU A 61 12.46 10.23 -11.18
C LEU A 61 12.69 11.32 -10.10
N LYS A 62 13.94 11.60 -9.75
CA LYS A 62 14.28 12.62 -8.74
C LYS A 62 13.85 14.01 -9.20
N VAL A 63 14.09 14.36 -10.47
CA VAL A 63 13.68 15.65 -11.04
C VAL A 63 12.17 15.81 -11.00
N ASP A 64 11.42 14.78 -11.39
CA ASP A 64 9.96 14.81 -11.37
C ASP A 64 9.40 14.87 -9.94
N LEU A 65 10.00 14.14 -8.98
CA LEU A 65 9.60 14.21 -7.56
C LEU A 65 9.84 15.60 -6.98
N LEU A 66 10.99 16.23 -7.29
CA LEU A 66 11.32 17.59 -6.87
C LEU A 66 10.38 18.63 -7.48
N ASN A 67 9.79 18.34 -8.64
CA ASN A 67 8.79 19.19 -9.26
C ASN A 67 7.38 19.02 -8.68
N GLY A 68 7.11 17.97 -7.90
CA GLY A 68 5.80 17.69 -7.30
C GLY A 68 5.19 18.88 -6.52
N PRO A 69 5.93 19.59 -5.65
CA PRO A 69 5.43 20.78 -5.00
C PRO A 69 5.07 21.90 -5.98
N ASN A 70 5.90 22.18 -6.98
CA ASN A 70 5.63 23.23 -7.97
C ASN A 70 4.29 22.97 -8.66
N HIS A 71 4.06 21.72 -9.08
CA HIS A 71 2.79 21.29 -9.65
C HIS A 71 1.59 21.57 -8.72
N VAL A 72 1.69 21.24 -7.43
CA VAL A 72 0.58 21.44 -6.47
C VAL A 72 0.33 22.92 -6.18
N TYR A 73 1.35 23.76 -6.31
CA TYR A 73 1.29 25.19 -6.03
C TYR A 73 1.24 26.05 -7.30
N ASN A 74 0.66 25.51 -8.37
CA ASN A 74 0.34 26.18 -9.64
C ASN A 74 1.57 26.72 -10.41
N ASP A 75 2.68 26.01 -10.39
CA ASP A 75 3.76 26.19 -11.35
C ASP A 75 3.95 24.91 -12.16
N HIS A 76 3.49 24.97 -13.39
CA HIS A 76 3.54 23.86 -14.31
C HIS A 76 4.67 24.00 -15.34
N SER A 77 5.62 24.92 -15.12
CA SER A 77 6.73 25.19 -16.05
C SER A 77 7.66 24.01 -16.30
N LYS A 78 7.82 23.13 -15.31
CA LYS A 78 8.63 21.92 -15.40
C LYS A 78 7.80 20.63 -15.37
N CYS A 79 6.48 20.76 -15.49
CA CYS A 79 5.61 19.58 -15.54
C CYS A 79 5.73 18.86 -16.88
N LYS A 80 5.60 17.53 -16.86
CA LYS A 80 5.48 16.71 -18.07
C LYS A 80 4.00 16.46 -18.37
N GLN A 81 3.65 16.36 -19.66
CA GLN A 81 2.28 16.08 -20.11
C GLN A 81 1.71 14.76 -19.57
N ILE A 82 2.59 13.82 -19.21
CA ILE A 82 2.21 12.49 -18.72
C ILE A 82 1.45 12.56 -17.37
N TYR A 83 1.68 13.60 -16.55
CA TYR A 83 1.04 13.73 -15.23
C TYR A 83 0.40 15.09 -14.97
N CYS A 84 0.36 15.98 -15.97
CA CYS A 84 -0.14 17.34 -15.84
C CYS A 84 -0.86 17.78 -17.12
N GLU A 85 -2.04 18.36 -16.96
CA GLU A 85 -2.88 18.84 -18.06
C GLU A 85 -2.51 20.29 -18.46
N ASN A 86 -2.01 21.09 -17.52
CA ASN A 86 -1.72 22.52 -17.71
C ASN A 86 -0.23 22.80 -17.93
N VAL A 87 0.45 21.97 -18.73
CA VAL A 87 1.91 22.09 -18.92
C VAL A 87 2.30 23.47 -19.44
N GLY A 88 3.28 24.10 -18.81
CA GLY A 88 3.77 25.44 -19.16
C GLY A 88 3.03 26.59 -18.48
N ASP A 89 1.91 26.32 -17.80
CA ASP A 89 1.13 27.33 -17.10
C ASP A 89 1.83 27.80 -15.80
N LYS A 90 1.72 29.11 -15.53
CA LYS A 90 2.24 29.79 -14.33
C LYS A 90 1.21 30.71 -13.68
N GLU A 91 -0.03 30.74 -14.16
CA GLU A 91 -1.07 31.58 -13.60
C GLU A 91 -1.29 31.21 -12.12
N ASN A 92 -1.17 32.20 -11.23
CA ASN A 92 -1.40 32.04 -9.78
C ASN A 92 -0.38 31.15 -9.02
N SER A 93 0.87 31.05 -9.48
CA SER A 93 1.94 30.33 -8.76
C SER A 93 2.16 30.84 -7.33
N LYS A 94 2.21 29.92 -6.36
CA LYS A 94 2.41 30.21 -4.93
C LYS A 94 3.79 29.78 -4.41
N ILE A 95 4.75 29.54 -5.31
CA ILE A 95 6.03 28.88 -4.99
C ILE A 95 6.92 29.62 -3.99
N LEU A 96 6.83 30.95 -3.93
CA LEU A 96 7.85 31.76 -3.25
C LEU A 96 7.97 31.46 -1.74
N GLU A 97 6.98 30.82 -1.11
CA GLU A 97 6.91 30.60 0.34
C GLU A 97 7.29 29.18 0.82
N LEU A 98 7.62 28.24 -0.08
CA LEU A 98 7.65 26.80 0.22
C LEU A 98 9.00 26.11 0.04
N LYS A 99 10.12 26.85 0.07
CA LYS A 99 11.45 26.25 -0.08
C LYS A 99 11.67 25.12 0.95
N ASN A 100 11.77 23.91 0.41
CA ASN A 100 12.29 22.67 0.98
C ASN A 100 11.78 22.32 2.39
N THR A 101 10.58 21.75 2.43
CA THR A 101 10.25 20.81 3.50
C THR A 101 11.16 19.58 3.32
N GLY A 102 12.10 19.34 4.23
CA GLY A 102 12.98 18.16 4.21
C GLY A 102 12.26 16.80 4.23
N ALA A 103 10.92 16.82 4.27
CA ALA A 103 10.06 15.68 4.00
C ALA A 103 10.22 15.12 2.57
N LEU A 104 10.33 15.99 1.55
CA LEU A 104 10.48 15.54 0.16
C LEU A 104 11.87 14.95 -0.09
N ASP A 105 12.91 15.55 0.47
CA ASP A 105 14.30 15.08 0.33
C ASP A 105 14.45 13.62 0.79
N ARG A 106 13.74 13.22 1.85
CA ARG A 106 13.71 11.84 2.34
C ARG A 106 13.06 10.86 1.36
N LEU A 107 12.10 11.31 0.57
CA LEU A 107 11.47 10.52 -0.49
C LEU A 107 12.40 10.43 -1.70
N VAL A 108 12.96 11.55 -2.14
CA VAL A 108 13.92 11.66 -3.26
C VAL A 108 15.18 10.83 -3.01
N ALA A 109 15.70 10.81 -1.78
CA ALA A 109 16.85 9.99 -1.40
C ALA A 109 16.61 8.48 -1.61
N LYS A 110 15.35 8.04 -1.58
CA LYS A 110 14.96 6.65 -1.84
C LYS A 110 14.73 6.35 -3.32
N GLY A 111 14.94 7.31 -4.23
CA GLY A 111 14.69 7.13 -5.67
C GLY A 111 15.28 5.86 -6.24
N HIS A 112 16.53 5.52 -5.87
CA HIS A 112 17.19 4.28 -6.29
C HIS A 112 16.47 2.99 -5.86
N GLN A 113 15.77 3.00 -4.73
CA GLN A 113 15.00 1.83 -4.23
C GLN A 113 13.61 1.76 -4.85
N LEU A 114 13.10 2.92 -5.27
CA LEU A 114 11.72 3.07 -5.72
C LEU A 114 11.60 2.92 -7.24
N ILE A 115 12.69 3.13 -7.99
CA ILE A 115 12.71 3.05 -9.45
C ILE A 115 12.32 1.66 -9.95
N ASP A 116 12.79 0.60 -9.29
CA ASP A 116 12.52 -0.78 -9.71
C ASP A 116 11.17 -1.30 -9.22
N ASN A 117 10.39 -0.46 -8.53
CA ASN A 117 9.12 -0.81 -7.88
C ASN A 117 9.22 -2.10 -7.03
N GLU A 118 10.42 -2.38 -6.50
CA GLU A 118 10.65 -3.56 -5.72
C GLU A 118 10.00 -3.43 -4.35
N THR A 119 9.44 -4.54 -3.87
CA THR A 119 8.86 -4.59 -2.54
C THR A 119 9.04 -5.94 -1.89
N ASN A 120 9.49 -5.92 -0.64
CA ASN A 120 9.52 -7.10 0.20
C ASN A 120 8.14 -7.45 0.79
N ASN A 121 7.07 -6.72 0.47
CA ASN A 121 5.73 -6.93 1.04
C ASN A 121 5.23 -8.37 0.80
N ARG A 122 5.53 -8.95 -0.37
CA ARG A 122 5.16 -10.34 -0.68
C ARG A 122 5.87 -11.33 0.25
N ALA A 123 7.17 -11.12 0.47
CA ALA A 123 7.96 -11.91 1.39
C ALA A 123 7.49 -11.70 2.85
N GLU A 124 7.23 -10.46 3.27
CA GLU A 124 6.70 -10.15 4.61
C GLU A 124 5.34 -10.82 4.85
N LEU A 125 4.46 -10.83 3.84
CA LEU A 125 3.16 -11.51 3.89
C LEU A 125 3.32 -13.03 3.99
N TYR A 126 4.14 -13.64 3.12
CA TYR A 126 4.43 -15.08 3.21
C TYR A 126 5.02 -15.46 4.57
N MET A 127 6.00 -14.69 5.05
CA MET A 127 6.64 -14.93 6.34
C MET A 127 5.65 -14.76 7.50
N SER A 128 4.68 -13.85 7.40
CA SER A 128 3.60 -13.72 8.38
C SER A 128 2.74 -14.98 8.45
N ILE A 129 2.38 -15.56 7.29
CA ILE A 129 1.64 -16.82 7.20
C ILE A 129 2.47 -17.97 7.77
N LEU A 130 3.74 -18.09 7.34
CA LEU A 130 4.65 -19.12 7.84
C LEU A 130 4.85 -19.05 9.35
N CYS A 131 4.98 -17.86 9.93
CA CYS A 131 5.10 -17.69 11.37
C CYS A 131 3.90 -18.26 12.15
N LYS A 132 2.68 -18.16 11.58
CA LYS A 132 1.46 -18.75 12.19
C LYS A 132 1.54 -20.27 12.19
N PHE A 133 1.95 -20.88 11.09
CA PHE A 133 2.08 -22.35 11.01
C PHE A 133 3.28 -22.88 11.79
N ASN A 134 4.36 -22.11 11.90
CA ASN A 134 5.59 -22.51 12.59
C ASN A 134 5.55 -22.25 14.11
N ALA A 135 4.46 -21.67 14.64
CA ALA A 135 4.32 -21.28 16.05
C ALA A 135 5.49 -20.41 16.58
N GLY A 136 6.13 -19.65 15.69
CA GLY A 136 7.32 -18.85 16.00
C GLY A 136 8.56 -19.69 16.34
N LYS A 137 9.44 -19.16 17.20
CA LYS A 137 10.68 -19.84 17.64
C LYS A 137 10.49 -20.79 18.83
N ARG A 138 9.23 -21.11 19.17
CA ARG A 138 8.88 -21.83 20.40
C ARG A 138 9.14 -23.33 20.32
N LEU A 139 9.22 -23.89 19.12
CA LEU A 139 9.40 -25.32 18.87
C LEU A 139 10.51 -25.53 17.84
N ASN A 140 11.38 -26.51 18.07
CA ASN A 140 12.33 -26.94 17.06
C ASN A 140 11.63 -27.85 16.04
N LEU A 141 11.27 -27.28 14.89
CA LEU A 141 10.53 -27.97 13.82
C LEU A 141 11.43 -28.38 12.64
N THR A 142 12.76 -28.24 12.74
CA THR A 142 13.67 -28.63 11.64
C THR A 142 13.78 -30.13 11.46
N GLN A 143 13.39 -30.91 12.47
CA GLN A 143 13.46 -32.36 12.43
C GLN A 143 12.33 -32.95 11.55
N ARG A 144 12.67 -34.05 10.86
CA ARG A 144 11.72 -34.90 10.10
C ARG A 144 10.85 -34.13 9.09
N GLY A 145 11.40 -33.09 8.45
CA GLY A 145 10.70 -32.31 7.41
C GLY A 145 9.50 -31.50 7.92
N SER A 146 9.34 -31.31 9.24
CA SER A 146 8.19 -30.60 9.80
C SER A 146 8.16 -29.12 9.37
N PHE A 147 9.31 -28.44 9.37
CA PHE A 147 9.44 -27.07 8.87
C PHE A 147 9.11 -26.99 7.37
N GLU A 148 9.67 -27.90 6.57
CA GLU A 148 9.45 -27.94 5.13
C GLU A 148 7.97 -28.15 4.78
N THR A 149 7.31 -29.09 5.47
CA THR A 149 5.86 -29.31 5.33
C THR A 149 5.07 -28.03 5.64
N ARG A 150 5.43 -27.31 6.70
CA ARG A 150 4.75 -26.05 7.10
C ARG A 150 5.05 -24.91 6.13
N ALA A 151 6.25 -24.85 5.56
CA ALA A 151 6.61 -23.91 4.50
C ALA A 151 5.76 -24.18 3.25
N ASN A 152 5.63 -25.44 2.83
CA ASN A 152 4.79 -25.82 1.70
C ASN A 152 3.31 -25.47 1.93
N ILE A 153 2.78 -25.78 3.12
CA ILE A 153 1.42 -25.39 3.53
C ILE A 153 1.24 -23.85 3.52
N SER A 154 2.25 -23.10 3.96
CA SER A 154 2.23 -21.63 3.92
C SER A 154 2.19 -21.11 2.49
N GLY A 155 2.90 -21.77 1.57
CA GLY A 155 2.87 -21.45 0.15
C GLY A 155 1.48 -21.67 -0.46
N LEU A 156 0.84 -22.81 -0.14
CA LEU A 156 -0.54 -23.08 -0.57
C LEU A 156 -1.51 -22.03 -0.05
N ARG A 157 -1.43 -21.68 1.24
CA ARG A 157 -2.25 -20.62 1.86
C ARG A 157 -2.00 -19.24 1.24
N TYR A 158 -0.74 -18.91 0.93
CA TYR A 158 -0.35 -17.64 0.33
C TYR A 158 -0.90 -17.50 -1.10
N ASN A 159 -0.83 -18.57 -1.90
CA ASN A 159 -1.26 -18.56 -3.30
C ASN A 159 -2.78 -18.69 -3.48
N ASN A 160 -3.43 -19.56 -2.69
CA ASN A 160 -4.82 -19.94 -2.89
C ASN A 160 -5.78 -19.36 -1.84
N GLY A 161 -5.28 -18.54 -0.91
CA GLY A 161 -6.08 -17.99 0.18
C GLY A 161 -6.48 -19.05 1.21
N ILE A 162 -7.41 -18.72 2.12
CA ILE A 162 -7.83 -19.62 3.22
C ILE A 162 -8.64 -20.81 2.73
N GLY A 163 -9.28 -20.71 1.56
CA GLY A 163 -10.03 -21.83 0.97
C GLY A 163 -9.17 -23.02 0.56
N TRP A 164 -7.84 -22.86 0.51
CA TRP A 164 -6.91 -23.84 -0.07
C TRP A 164 -7.10 -25.26 0.47
N GLN A 165 -7.38 -25.43 1.77
CA GLN A 165 -7.58 -26.78 2.33
C GLN A 165 -8.82 -27.45 1.77
N SER A 166 -9.91 -26.69 1.57
CA SER A 166 -11.17 -27.24 1.06
C SER A 166 -11.02 -27.66 -0.40
N ASP A 167 -10.28 -26.90 -1.18
CA ASP A 167 -10.02 -27.18 -2.60
C ASP A 167 -9.11 -28.39 -2.76
N THR A 168 -7.98 -28.42 -2.01
CA THR A 168 -7.08 -29.58 -2.00
C THR A 168 -7.78 -30.84 -1.48
N TRP A 169 -8.63 -30.75 -0.46
CA TRP A 169 -9.42 -31.88 0.04
C TRP A 169 -10.31 -32.45 -1.06
N LYS A 170 -11.11 -31.60 -1.72
CA LYS A 170 -11.98 -32.04 -2.83
C LYS A 170 -11.19 -32.69 -3.96
N GLN A 171 -10.01 -32.17 -4.30
CA GLN A 171 -9.16 -32.73 -5.34
C GLN A 171 -8.63 -34.13 -4.98
N ILE A 172 -8.22 -34.34 -3.73
CA ILE A 172 -7.62 -35.61 -3.29
C ILE A 172 -8.70 -36.66 -3.01
N THR A 173 -9.78 -36.28 -2.33
CA THR A 173 -10.77 -37.23 -1.80
C THR A 173 -12.04 -37.31 -2.65
N SER A 174 -12.16 -36.50 -3.70
CA SER A 174 -13.38 -36.35 -4.53
C SER A 174 -14.65 -36.05 -3.72
N THR A 175 -14.49 -35.60 -2.49
CA THR A 175 -15.57 -35.35 -1.53
C THR A 175 -15.35 -34.00 -0.87
N SER A 176 -16.42 -33.38 -0.38
CA SER A 176 -16.28 -32.11 0.32
C SER A 176 -15.88 -32.33 1.78
N PRO A 177 -15.07 -31.44 2.39
CA PRO A 177 -14.92 -31.42 3.84
C PRO A 177 -16.27 -31.30 4.55
N GLY A 178 -16.35 -31.87 5.75
CA GLY A 178 -17.54 -31.80 6.59
C GLY A 178 -17.90 -30.37 7.00
N GLU A 179 -19.15 -30.17 7.41
CA GLU A 179 -19.71 -28.85 7.75
C GLU A 179 -18.92 -28.13 8.85
N HIS A 180 -18.50 -28.86 9.89
CA HIS A 180 -17.68 -28.32 10.96
C HIS A 180 -16.38 -27.70 10.44
N PHE A 181 -15.68 -28.36 9.53
CA PHE A 181 -14.45 -27.84 8.94
C PHE A 181 -14.71 -26.54 8.16
N LYS A 182 -15.73 -26.56 7.31
CA LYS A 182 -16.14 -25.38 6.51
C LYS A 182 -16.47 -24.18 7.39
N LYS A 183 -17.13 -24.38 8.53
CA LYS A 183 -17.50 -23.33 9.49
C LYS A 183 -16.29 -22.57 10.04
N TYR A 184 -15.15 -23.22 10.24
CA TYR A 184 -13.94 -22.54 10.72
C TYR A 184 -13.19 -21.82 9.61
N VAL A 185 -13.11 -22.43 8.42
CA VAL A 185 -12.54 -21.79 7.22
C VAL A 185 -13.26 -20.48 6.91
N THR A 186 -14.60 -20.48 6.90
CA THR A 186 -15.40 -19.27 6.60
C THR A 186 -15.27 -18.18 7.66
N LYS A 187 -15.17 -18.53 8.95
CA LYS A 187 -14.94 -17.56 10.03
C LYS A 187 -13.57 -16.90 9.93
N GLU A 188 -12.54 -17.70 9.67
CA GLU A 188 -11.18 -17.21 9.46
C GLU A 188 -11.10 -16.34 8.20
N ASP A 189 -11.85 -16.69 7.14
CA ASP A 189 -12.00 -15.88 5.93
C ASP A 189 -12.58 -14.51 6.21
N ILE A 190 -13.66 -14.45 7.00
CA ILE A 190 -14.27 -13.17 7.38
C ILE A 190 -13.28 -12.30 8.16
N VAL A 191 -12.61 -12.86 9.16
CA VAL A 191 -11.63 -12.12 9.98
C VAL A 191 -10.44 -11.65 9.14
N GLU A 192 -9.93 -12.49 8.23
CA GLU A 192 -8.78 -12.12 7.39
C GLU A 192 -9.18 -11.08 6.33
N ILE A 193 -10.36 -11.21 5.71
CA ILE A 193 -10.90 -10.20 4.81
C ILE A 193 -11.07 -8.87 5.56
N GLU A 194 -11.62 -8.88 6.77
CA GLU A 194 -11.75 -7.69 7.59
C GLU A 194 -10.39 -7.04 7.89
N VAL A 195 -9.38 -7.83 8.27
CA VAL A 195 -8.03 -7.32 8.55
C VAL A 195 -7.36 -6.77 7.29
N HIS A 196 -7.42 -7.49 6.17
CA HIS A 196 -6.78 -7.11 4.91
C HIS A 196 -7.47 -5.96 4.19
N THR A 197 -8.76 -5.74 4.44
CA THR A 197 -9.54 -4.67 3.79
C THR A 197 -9.79 -3.46 4.69
N LYS A 198 -9.36 -3.50 5.97
CA LYS A 198 -9.48 -2.38 6.91
C LYS A 198 -8.73 -1.15 6.40
N GLY A 199 -9.48 -0.09 6.07
CA GLY A 199 -8.94 1.17 5.55
C GLY A 199 -8.49 1.11 4.09
N GLN A 200 -8.81 0.04 3.36
CA GLN A 200 -8.54 -0.12 1.93
C GLN A 200 -9.87 -0.18 1.14
N TRP A 201 -10.64 0.90 1.21
CA TRP A 201 -11.99 1.02 0.62
C TRP A 201 -12.00 0.88 -0.91
N ASP A 202 -10.88 1.22 -1.57
CA ASP A 202 -10.70 1.08 -3.02
C ASP A 202 -10.08 -0.28 -3.44
N ASN A 203 -9.90 -1.23 -2.51
CA ASN A 203 -9.34 -2.54 -2.85
C ASN A 203 -10.37 -3.36 -3.64
N PRO A 204 -10.04 -3.89 -4.84
CA PRO A 204 -10.95 -4.76 -5.60
C PRO A 204 -11.48 -5.93 -4.76
N ARG A 205 -10.67 -6.49 -3.86
CA ARG A 205 -11.07 -7.54 -2.91
C ARG A 205 -12.07 -7.05 -1.87
N TYR A 206 -11.98 -5.80 -1.42
CA TYR A 206 -13.00 -5.20 -0.53
C TYR A 206 -14.34 -5.06 -1.25
N ILE A 207 -14.33 -4.61 -2.50
CA ILE A 207 -15.54 -4.43 -3.32
C ILE A 207 -16.19 -5.79 -3.63
N MET A 208 -15.41 -6.78 -4.08
CA MET A 208 -15.92 -8.13 -4.36
C MET A 208 -16.53 -8.79 -3.12
N GLU A 209 -15.84 -8.75 -1.98
CA GLU A 209 -16.29 -9.41 -0.76
C GLU A 209 -17.46 -8.72 -0.08
N ARG A 210 -17.64 -7.39 -0.25
CA ARG A 210 -18.76 -6.65 0.34
C ARG A 210 -19.99 -6.52 -0.57
N LYS A 211 -19.84 -6.50 -1.89
CA LYS A 211 -20.97 -6.31 -2.83
C LYS A 211 -22.00 -7.44 -2.76
N GLY A 212 -21.58 -8.65 -2.39
CA GLY A 212 -22.44 -9.83 -2.22
C GLY A 212 -22.87 -10.15 -0.79
N ARG A 213 -22.50 -9.33 0.21
CA ARG A 213 -22.87 -9.57 1.62
C ARG A 213 -23.91 -8.54 2.06
N LEU A 214 -24.88 -8.98 2.86
CA LEU A 214 -25.78 -8.09 3.59
C LEU A 214 -24.94 -7.23 4.54
N THR A 215 -24.78 -5.95 4.21
CA THR A 215 -24.08 -4.97 5.05
C THR A 215 -25.08 -4.23 5.92
N ALA A 216 -24.64 -3.69 7.06
CA ALA A 216 -25.49 -2.87 7.93
C ALA A 216 -26.13 -1.66 7.21
N SER A 217 -25.52 -1.19 6.12
CA SER A 217 -26.05 -0.12 5.27
C SER A 217 -27.09 -0.56 4.24
N ARG A 218 -27.25 -1.88 4.03
CA ARG A 218 -28.21 -2.53 3.11
C ARG A 218 -29.19 -3.44 3.86
N PHE A 219 -29.16 -3.39 5.19
CA PHE A 219 -30.02 -4.19 6.04
C PHE A 219 -31.38 -3.51 6.12
N GLY A 220 -32.36 -4.03 5.39
CA GLY A 220 -33.71 -3.45 5.25
C GLY A 220 -34.07 -2.95 3.84
N GLU A 221 -33.16 -3.07 2.87
CA GLU A 221 -33.49 -2.96 1.45
C GLU A 221 -33.94 -4.36 0.98
N GLU A 222 -35.23 -4.68 1.14
CA GLU A 222 -35.84 -5.86 0.52
C GLU A 222 -36.37 -5.52 -0.88
N GLU A 223 -36.08 -6.45 -1.81
CA GLU A 223 -36.41 -6.56 -3.25
C GLU A 223 -35.70 -5.66 -4.27
#